data_AF-A0A267GCD6-F1
#
_entry.id   AF-A0A267GCD6-F1
#
_cell.length_a   1.000
_cell.length_b   1.000
_cell.length_c   1.000
_cell.angle_alpha   90.00
_cell.angle_beta   90.00
_cell.angle_gamma   90.00
#
_symmetry.space_group_name_H-M   'P 1'
#
loop_
_entity.id
_entity.type
_entity.pdbx_description
1 polymer ?
#
loop_
_entity_poly.entity_id
_entity_poly.type
_entity_poly.pdbx_seq_one_letter_code
_entity_poly.pdbx_strand_id
1 'polypeptide(L)'
;MSPELVPSNVVDQRHKGSLFTLFLHSPLAAFCLICNVQSLPLALWDRGQAIVDRFLAEAGRLMMRSRQIDAAYLQYYRDDFLRLLVLRYLFCSACLRLHRSFRGPRYYPASLPPLPEQLLLEGGVVSGSAGGGGAVGLQRLVLDLANLMNARAAFSYGPAAQEDISV
;
A
#
# COMPACT_ATOMS: atom_id res chain seq x y z
N MET A 1 3.05 -8.74 28.85
CA MET A 1 2.34 -8.03 27.75
C MET A 1 1.81 -9.09 26.81
N SER A 2 0.50 -9.03 26.51
CA SER A 2 -0.44 -10.10 26.09
C SER A 2 -0.86 -11.04 27.26
N PRO A 3 -2.10 -11.59 27.24
CA PRO A 3 -2.66 -12.27 28.41
C PRO A 3 -1.86 -13.52 28.76
N GLU A 4 -1.64 -13.74 30.05
CA GLU A 4 -0.77 -14.83 30.54
C GLU A 4 -1.38 -16.21 30.37
N LEU A 5 -2.71 -16.30 30.24
CA LEU A 5 -3.44 -17.53 29.95
C LEU A 5 -4.62 -17.24 29.01
N VAL A 6 -4.83 -18.14 28.06
CA VAL A 6 -5.98 -18.17 27.15
C VAL A 6 -6.80 -19.43 27.48
N PRO A 7 -8.11 -19.31 27.76
CA PRO A 7 -8.94 -20.48 28.09
C PRO A 7 -9.04 -21.45 26.90
N SER A 8 -9.09 -22.76 27.18
CA SER A 8 -9.02 -23.84 26.16
C SER A 8 -10.18 -23.88 25.16
N ASN A 9 -11.27 -23.17 25.45
CA ASN A 9 -12.48 -23.04 24.63
C ASN A 9 -12.66 -21.62 24.05
N VAL A 10 -11.68 -20.71 24.26
CA VAL A 10 -11.62 -19.37 23.67
C VAL A 10 -10.68 -19.50 22.48
N VAL A 11 -11.16 -19.89 21.29
CA VAL A 11 -12.08 -19.13 20.43
C VAL A 11 -11.59 -17.70 20.26
N ASP A 12 -10.69 -17.54 19.30
CA ASP A 12 -10.75 -16.40 18.41
C ASP A 12 -11.21 -16.95 17.05
N GLN A 13 -12.52 -16.91 16.77
CA GLN A 13 -13.02 -16.98 15.38
C GLN A 13 -12.70 -15.65 14.67
N ARG A 14 -11.42 -15.25 14.74
CA ARG A 14 -10.80 -14.10 14.11
C ARG A 14 -11.64 -12.82 14.23
N HIS A 15 -11.48 -12.09 15.33
CA HIS A 15 -11.42 -10.64 15.26
C HIS A 15 -10.26 -10.26 14.31
N LYS A 16 -10.48 -10.39 12.99
CA LYS A 16 -9.53 -9.90 11.99
C LYS A 16 -9.44 -8.41 12.29
N GLY A 17 -8.30 -7.95 12.78
CA GLY A 17 -8.04 -6.52 12.97
C GLY A 17 -8.38 -5.75 11.70
N SER A 18 -8.42 -4.42 11.80
CA SER A 18 -8.84 -3.58 10.66
C SER A 18 -8.07 -3.94 9.38
N LEU A 19 -8.70 -3.76 8.21
CA LEU A 19 -8.04 -3.94 6.91
C LEU A 19 -6.69 -3.18 6.86
N PHE A 20 -6.66 -1.98 7.44
CA PHE A 20 -5.45 -1.19 7.59
C PHE A 20 -4.38 -1.91 8.42
N THR A 21 -4.72 -2.45 9.58
CA THR A 21 -3.79 -3.25 10.40
C THR A 21 -3.27 -4.47 9.65
N LEU A 22 -4.10 -5.12 8.82
CA LEU A 22 -3.65 -6.23 7.98
C LEU A 22 -2.63 -5.75 6.95
N PHE A 23 -2.84 -4.60 6.29
CA PHE A 23 -1.82 -4.02 5.41
C PHE A 23 -0.52 -3.70 6.14
N LEU A 24 -0.60 -3.17 7.37
CA LEU A 24 0.57 -2.86 8.20
C LEU A 24 1.30 -4.12 8.67
N HIS A 25 0.62 -5.26 8.82
CA HIS A 25 1.22 -6.52 9.24
C HIS A 25 1.75 -7.36 8.07
N SER A 26 0.92 -7.55 7.04
CA SER A 26 1.20 -8.35 5.84
C SER A 26 0.55 -7.70 4.60
N PRO A 27 1.28 -6.84 3.87
CA PRO A 27 0.73 -6.11 2.73
C PRO A 27 0.19 -7.02 1.62
N LEU A 28 0.87 -8.13 1.33
CA LEU A 28 0.43 -9.08 0.31
C LEU A 28 -0.86 -9.81 0.72
N ALA A 29 -0.97 -10.23 1.99
CA ALA A 29 -2.21 -10.85 2.48
C ALA A 29 -3.39 -9.88 2.43
N ALA A 30 -3.17 -8.61 2.79
CA ALA A 30 -4.18 -7.56 2.67
C ALA A 30 -4.60 -7.30 1.22
N PHE A 31 -3.62 -7.31 0.30
CA PHE A 31 -3.88 -7.19 -1.14
C PHE A 31 -4.74 -8.36 -1.64
N CYS A 32 -4.38 -9.60 -1.31
CA CYS A 32 -5.18 -10.78 -1.64
C CYS A 32 -6.60 -10.68 -1.08
N LEU A 33 -6.75 -10.18 0.16
CA LEU A 33 -8.07 -9.99 0.78
C LEU A 33 -8.96 -9.03 -0.02
N ILE A 34 -8.45 -7.86 -0.42
CA ILE A 34 -9.25 -6.90 -1.20
C ILE A 34 -9.54 -7.39 -2.62
N CYS A 35 -8.69 -8.27 -3.17
CA CYS A 35 -8.88 -8.90 -4.47
C CYS A 35 -9.75 -10.18 -4.42
N ASN A 36 -10.26 -10.56 -3.25
CA ASN A 36 -10.98 -11.81 -3.02
C ASN A 36 -10.19 -13.08 -3.44
N VAL A 37 -8.86 -13.05 -3.27
CA VAL A 37 -7.96 -14.18 -3.51
C VAL A 37 -7.84 -14.98 -2.22
N GLN A 38 -8.44 -16.16 -2.17
CA GLN A 38 -8.52 -16.99 -0.95
C GLN A 38 -7.36 -17.98 -0.78
N SER A 39 -6.77 -18.41 -1.89
CA SER A 39 -5.66 -19.37 -1.91
C SER A 39 -4.72 -19.03 -3.05
N LEU A 40 -3.42 -19.16 -2.79
CA LEU A 40 -2.37 -18.82 -3.74
C LEU A 40 -1.28 -19.90 -3.70
N PRO A 41 -0.86 -20.44 -4.86
CA PRO A 41 0.32 -21.30 -4.90
C PRO A 41 1.55 -20.58 -4.35
N LEU A 42 2.42 -21.29 -3.63
CA LEU A 42 3.61 -20.70 -2.98
C LEU A 42 4.49 -19.93 -3.99
N ALA A 43 4.71 -20.48 -5.18
CA ALA A 43 5.50 -19.81 -6.21
C ALA A 43 4.90 -18.47 -6.68
N LEU A 44 3.57 -18.34 -6.64
CA LEU A 44 2.87 -17.09 -6.98
C LEU A 44 2.89 -16.11 -5.81
N TRP A 45 2.83 -16.62 -4.57
CA TRP A 45 3.06 -15.85 -3.36
C TRP A 45 4.45 -15.21 -3.34
N ASP A 46 5.50 -15.98 -3.60
CA ASP A 46 6.89 -15.48 -3.59
C ASP A 46 7.10 -14.38 -4.66
N ARG A 47 6.53 -14.57 -5.85
CA ARG A 47 6.55 -13.55 -6.91
C ARG A 47 5.78 -12.29 -6.50
N GLY A 48 4.62 -12.43 -5.86
CA GLY A 48 3.85 -11.31 -5.34
C GLY A 48 4.61 -10.56 -4.26
N GLN A 49 5.26 -11.28 -3.36
CA GLN A 49 6.06 -10.72 -2.28
C GLN A 49 7.25 -9.94 -2.85
N ALA A 50 7.92 -10.45 -3.88
CA ALA A 50 8.99 -9.72 -4.56
C ALA A 50 8.52 -8.39 -5.17
N ILE A 51 7.28 -8.31 -5.69
CA ILE A 51 6.71 -7.04 -6.18
C ILE A 51 6.43 -6.08 -5.01
N VAL A 52 5.90 -6.59 -3.89
CA VAL A 52 5.70 -5.79 -2.67
C VAL A 52 7.04 -5.25 -2.15
N ASP A 53 8.08 -6.07 -2.06
CA ASP A 53 9.40 -5.65 -1.59
C ASP A 53 10.00 -4.58 -2.50
N ARG A 54 9.84 -4.74 -3.82
CA ARG A 54 10.25 -3.72 -4.80
C ARG A 54 9.48 -2.41 -4.62
N PHE A 55 8.18 -2.48 -4.33
CA PHE A 55 7.40 -1.29 -4.00
C PHE A 55 7.93 -0.58 -2.76
N LEU A 56 8.16 -1.32 -1.67
CA LEU A 56 8.63 -0.74 -0.40
C LEU A 56 10.02 -0.11 -0.58
N ALA A 57 10.90 -0.74 -1.35
CA ALA A 57 12.21 -0.19 -1.67
C ALA A 57 12.12 1.12 -2.47
N GLU A 58 11.28 1.16 -3.51
CA GLU A 58 11.12 2.37 -4.34
C GLU A 58 10.42 3.49 -3.57
N ALA A 59 9.39 3.17 -2.79
CA ALA A 59 8.72 4.12 -1.90
C ALA A 59 9.72 4.71 -0.90
N GLY A 60 10.64 3.88 -0.38
CA GLY A 60 11.72 4.33 0.48
C GLY A 60 12.67 5.32 -0.19
N ARG A 61 13.03 5.07 -1.46
CA ARG A 61 13.87 5.99 -2.24
C ARG A 61 13.17 7.32 -2.51
N LEU A 62 11.88 7.30 -2.86
CA LEU A 62 11.09 8.50 -3.09
C LEU A 62 10.95 9.33 -1.81
N MET A 63 10.68 8.67 -0.68
CA MET A 63 10.60 9.30 0.63
C MET A 63 11.89 10.05 1.00
N MET A 64 13.06 9.49 0.71
CA MET A 64 14.33 10.16 1.03
C MET A 64 14.69 11.29 0.06
N ARG A 65 14.05 11.36 -1.11
CA ARG A 65 14.34 12.38 -2.15
C ARG A 65 13.37 13.55 -2.14
N SER A 66 12.14 13.35 -1.67
CA SER A 66 11.12 14.39 -1.67
C SER A 66 11.41 15.46 -0.63
N ARG A 67 11.40 16.72 -1.08
CA ARG A 67 11.58 17.90 -0.22
C ARG A 67 10.28 18.35 0.46
N GLN A 68 9.17 17.70 0.14
CA GLN A 68 7.83 18.04 0.66
C GLN A 68 7.45 17.20 1.88
N ILE A 69 8.29 16.26 2.27
CA ILE A 69 8.05 15.39 3.42
C ILE A 69 8.37 16.14 4.71
N ASP A 70 7.45 16.04 5.67
CA ASP A 70 7.63 16.60 7.00
C ASP A 70 8.82 15.94 7.73
N ALA A 71 9.57 16.74 8.49
CA ALA A 71 10.74 16.28 9.24
C ALA A 71 10.42 15.13 10.23
N ALA A 72 9.18 15.02 10.72
CA ALA A 72 8.74 13.91 11.56
C ALA A 72 8.92 12.55 10.87
N TYR A 73 8.65 12.46 9.56
CA TYR A 73 8.86 11.23 8.80
C TYR A 73 10.34 10.89 8.64
N LEU A 74 11.22 11.90 8.51
CA LEU A 74 12.67 11.69 8.48
C LEU A 74 13.17 11.13 9.81
N GLN A 75 12.56 11.51 10.94
CA GLN A 75 12.88 10.94 12.25
C GLN A 75 12.40 9.49 12.36
N TYR A 76 11.19 9.18 11.90
CA TYR A 76 10.69 7.79 11.85
C TYR A 76 11.58 6.88 11.01
N TYR A 77 12.21 7.40 9.96
CA TYR A 77 13.15 6.64 9.13
C TYR A 77 14.42 6.17 9.85
N ARG A 78 14.71 6.73 11.03
CA ARG A 78 15.84 6.31 11.86
C ARG A 78 15.54 5.05 12.68
N ASP A 79 14.26 4.66 12.78
CA ASP A 79 13.81 3.44 13.42
C ASP A 79 13.29 2.45 12.37
N ASP A 80 13.80 1.22 12.39
CA ASP A 80 13.48 0.22 11.37
C ASP A 80 12.00 -0.17 11.35
N PHE A 81 11.37 -0.24 12.53
CA PHE A 81 9.98 -0.63 12.66
C PHE A 81 9.05 0.50 12.17
N LEU A 82 9.30 1.74 12.59
CA LEU A 82 8.52 2.89 12.13
C LEU A 82 8.71 3.14 10.64
N ARG A 83 9.94 3.02 10.12
CA ARG A 83 10.21 3.07 8.68
C ARG A 83 9.39 2.03 7.92
N LEU A 84 9.39 0.78 8.39
CA LEU A 84 8.60 -0.29 7.78
C LEU A 84 7.10 0.03 7.82
N LEU A 85 6.61 0.56 8.95
CA LEU A 85 5.21 0.94 9.12
C LEU A 85 4.78 2.02 8.11
N VAL A 86 5.61 3.05 7.92
CA VAL A 86 5.36 4.14 6.96
C VAL A 86 5.34 3.60 5.52
N LEU A 87 6.29 2.72 5.15
CA LEU A 87 6.31 2.12 3.82
C LEU A 87 5.08 1.25 3.55
N ARG A 88 4.63 0.48 4.55
CA ARG A 88 3.40 -0.33 4.44
C ARG A 88 2.15 0.53 4.39
N TYR A 89 2.13 1.66 5.10
CA TYR A 89 1.07 2.67 4.96
C TYR A 89 0.99 3.20 3.52
N LEU A 90 2.14 3.52 2.89
CA LEU A 90 2.16 3.98 1.50
C LEU A 90 1.63 2.91 0.53
N PHE A 91 2.00 1.64 0.74
CA PHE A 91 1.46 0.53 -0.06
C PHE A 91 -0.06 0.40 0.11
N CYS A 92 -0.56 0.45 1.35
CA CYS A 92 -1.99 0.46 1.64
C CYS A 92 -2.71 1.59 0.89
N SER A 93 -2.21 2.82 1.03
CA SER A 93 -2.79 4.00 0.39
C SER A 93 -2.83 3.86 -1.14
N ALA A 94 -1.73 3.38 -1.75
CA ALA A 94 -1.67 3.12 -3.19
C ALA A 94 -2.68 2.06 -3.65
N CYS A 95 -2.79 0.93 -2.93
CA CYS A 95 -3.73 -0.12 -3.27
C CYS A 95 -5.18 0.36 -3.19
N LEU A 96 -5.56 1.04 -2.11
CA LEU A 96 -6.94 1.49 -1.92
C LEU A 96 -7.32 2.60 -2.91
N ARG A 97 -6.42 3.54 -3.22
CA ARG A 97 -6.67 4.59 -4.22
C ARG A 97 -6.84 4.07 -5.65
N LEU A 98 -6.17 2.96 -5.99
CA LEU A 98 -6.26 2.36 -7.32
C LEU A 98 -7.41 1.36 -7.45
N HIS A 99 -7.95 0.86 -6.34
CA HIS A 99 -8.98 -0.18 -6.34
C HIS A 99 -10.39 0.41 -6.50
N ARG A 100 -11.12 -0.01 -7.54
CA ARG A 100 -12.39 0.59 -8.00
C ARG A 100 -13.50 0.64 -6.96
N SER A 101 -13.51 -0.29 -6.01
CA SER A 101 -14.49 -0.36 -4.92
C SER A 101 -14.23 0.62 -3.77
N PHE A 102 -13.03 1.20 -3.67
CA PHE A 102 -12.67 2.16 -2.63
C PHE A 102 -12.66 3.56 -3.24
N ARG A 103 -13.78 4.29 -3.10
CA ARG A 103 -13.96 5.59 -3.76
C ARG A 103 -14.08 6.73 -2.77
N GLY A 104 -13.07 7.59 -2.78
CA GLY A 104 -13.07 8.86 -2.04
C GLY A 104 -12.31 8.80 -0.72
N PRO A 105 -12.00 9.97 -0.12
CA PRO A 105 -11.02 10.09 0.96
C PRO A 105 -11.33 9.25 2.21
N ARG A 106 -12.62 8.99 2.49
CA ARG A 106 -13.09 8.20 3.64
C ARG A 106 -12.66 6.73 3.62
N TYR A 107 -12.25 6.22 2.45
CA TYR A 107 -11.77 4.85 2.29
C TYR A 107 -10.24 4.75 2.33
N TYR A 108 -9.53 5.87 2.42
CA TYR A 108 -8.07 5.91 2.39
C TYR A 108 -7.52 6.08 3.80
N PRO A 109 -6.36 5.51 4.11
CA PRO A 109 -5.75 5.71 5.41
C PRO A 109 -5.25 7.17 5.50
N ALA A 110 -5.49 7.81 6.64
CA ALA A 110 -4.99 9.15 6.94
C ALA A 110 -3.77 9.08 7.86
N SER A 111 -2.91 10.10 7.78
CA SER A 111 -1.72 10.25 8.61
C SER A 111 -1.57 11.70 9.07
N LEU A 112 -0.92 11.90 10.22
CA LEU A 112 -0.63 13.20 10.80
C LEU A 112 0.84 13.22 11.23
N PRO A 113 1.70 14.10 10.65
CA PRO A 113 1.39 15.05 9.57
C PRO A 113 1.00 14.33 8.26
N PRO A 114 0.21 14.93 7.36
CA PRO A 114 -0.21 14.25 6.12
C PRO A 114 0.98 13.96 5.20
N LEU A 115 1.04 12.75 4.64
CA LEU A 115 2.01 12.42 3.59
C LEU A 115 1.64 13.09 2.25
N PRO A 116 2.60 13.68 1.52
CA PRO A 116 2.34 14.26 0.20
C PRO A 116 1.78 13.22 -0.77
N GLU A 117 0.62 13.47 -1.35
CA GLU A 117 -0.01 12.56 -2.32
C GLU A 117 0.85 12.38 -3.57
N GLN A 118 1.67 13.39 -3.89
CA GLN A 118 2.65 13.37 -4.96
C GLN A 118 3.57 12.16 -4.86
N LEU A 119 3.92 11.67 -3.66
CA LEU A 119 4.74 10.47 -3.52
C LEU A 119 4.08 9.22 -4.11
N LEU A 120 2.75 9.17 -4.07
CA LEU A 120 1.96 8.07 -4.64
C LEU A 120 1.71 8.25 -6.14
N LEU A 121 1.84 9.48 -6.65
CA LEU A 121 1.62 9.86 -8.06
C LEU A 121 2.93 9.95 -8.86
N GLU A 122 4.05 10.24 -8.20
CA GLU A 122 5.40 10.42 -8.76
C GLU A 122 5.95 9.07 -9.20
N GLY A 123 5.52 8.70 -10.39
CA GLY A 123 5.90 7.48 -11.08
C GLY A 123 5.72 7.55 -12.60
N GLY A 124 5.37 8.74 -13.12
CA GLY A 124 5.05 8.93 -14.53
C GLY A 124 5.44 10.28 -15.13
N VAL A 125 5.98 11.24 -14.35
CA VAL A 125 6.40 12.53 -14.90
C VAL A 125 7.72 12.96 -14.28
N VAL A 126 8.83 12.42 -14.80
CA VAL A 126 10.07 13.22 -14.87
C VAL A 126 10.01 13.95 -16.21
N SER A 127 9.32 15.09 -16.25
CA SER A 127 9.61 16.07 -17.29
C SER A 127 11.07 16.49 -17.12
N GLY A 128 11.95 16.01 -17.99
CA GLY A 128 13.19 16.71 -18.32
C GLY A 128 14.51 16.24 -17.69
N SER A 129 14.74 14.95 -17.42
CA SER A 129 16.12 14.49 -17.14
C SER A 129 16.46 13.19 -17.87
N ALA A 130 17.30 13.33 -18.89
CA ALA A 130 17.92 12.24 -19.63
C ALA A 130 18.93 11.51 -18.72
N GLY A 131 18.49 10.44 -18.09
CA GLY A 131 19.33 9.51 -17.34
C GLY A 131 18.63 8.16 -17.22
N GLY A 132 19.01 7.23 -18.10
CA GLY A 132 18.39 5.90 -18.27
C GLY A 132 18.49 4.97 -17.06
N GLY A 133 17.62 5.18 -16.07
CA GLY A 133 17.24 4.21 -15.06
C GLY A 133 15.74 4.35 -14.80
N GLY A 134 14.93 3.58 -15.52
CA GLY A 134 13.46 3.72 -15.53
C GLY A 134 12.86 3.63 -14.13
N ALA A 135 12.50 4.77 -13.55
CA ALA A 135 11.73 4.84 -12.32
C ALA A 135 10.37 4.17 -12.58
N VAL A 136 10.18 2.96 -12.06
CA VAL A 136 8.89 2.29 -12.13
C VAL A 136 8.01 2.96 -11.09
N GLY A 137 6.97 3.66 -11.53
CA GLY A 137 6.04 4.31 -10.62
C GLY A 137 5.43 3.35 -9.60
N LEU A 138 5.25 3.80 -8.36
CA LEU A 138 4.63 3.00 -7.29
C LEU A 138 3.29 2.39 -7.70
N GLN A 139 2.48 3.15 -8.44
CA GLN A 139 1.22 2.67 -8.99
C GLN A 139 1.40 1.53 -9.97
N ARG A 140 2.45 1.57 -10.79
CA ARG A 140 2.73 0.51 -11.76
C ARG A 140 3.04 -0.81 -11.06
N LEU A 141 3.78 -0.79 -9.96
CA LEU A 141 4.05 -1.98 -9.15
C LEU A 141 2.77 -2.57 -8.55
N VAL A 142 1.84 -1.74 -8.08
CA VAL A 142 0.52 -2.21 -7.62
C VAL A 142 -0.28 -2.85 -8.76
N LEU A 143 -0.25 -2.26 -9.96
CA LEU A 143 -0.94 -2.82 -11.13
C LEU A 143 -0.29 -4.10 -11.64
N ASP A 144 1.04 -4.21 -11.57
CA ASP A 144 1.77 -5.44 -11.91
C ASP A 144 1.43 -6.55 -10.91
N LEU A 145 1.28 -6.23 -9.62
CA LEU A 145 0.76 -7.17 -8.61
C LEU A 145 -0.69 -7.59 -8.92
N ALA A 146 -1.54 -6.63 -9.29
CA ALA A 146 -2.92 -6.93 -9.69
C ALA A 146 -2.99 -7.84 -10.92
N ASN A 147 -2.12 -7.64 -11.91
CA ASN A 147 -1.98 -8.53 -13.06
C ASN A 147 -1.55 -9.93 -12.64
N LEU A 148 -0.53 -10.04 -11.78
CA LEU A 148 -0.02 -11.31 -11.28
C LEU A 148 -1.11 -12.13 -10.58
N MET A 149 -2.02 -11.46 -9.86
CA MET A 149 -3.12 -12.08 -9.12
C MET A 149 -4.42 -12.24 -9.93
N ASN A 150 -4.39 -11.96 -11.24
CA ASN A 150 -5.58 -11.94 -12.12
C ASN A 150 -6.72 -11.03 -11.60
N ALA A 151 -6.36 -9.96 -10.88
CA ALA A 151 -7.27 -9.01 -10.26
C ALA A 151 -7.25 -7.64 -10.98
N ARG A 152 -6.59 -7.52 -12.13
CA ARG A 152 -6.37 -6.24 -12.83
C ARG A 152 -7.65 -5.44 -13.12
N ALA A 153 -8.76 -6.14 -13.36
CA ALA A 153 -10.07 -5.53 -13.62
C ALA A 153 -10.61 -4.73 -12.42
N ALA A 154 -10.16 -5.03 -11.20
CA ALA A 154 -10.52 -4.30 -9.99
C ALA A 154 -9.73 -2.98 -9.81
N PHE A 155 -8.70 -2.72 -10.63
CA PHE A 155 -7.81 -1.56 -10.48
C PHE A 155 -7.89 -0.59 -11.67
N SER A 156 -7.66 0.71 -11.44
CA SER A 156 -7.57 1.74 -12.48
C SER A 156 -6.68 2.89 -12.04
N TYR A 157 -6.08 3.61 -13.02
CA TYR A 157 -5.39 4.86 -12.74
C TYR A 157 -6.41 5.95 -12.38
N GLY A 158 -6.12 6.70 -11.32
CA GLY A 158 -6.88 7.88 -10.90
C GLY A 158 -8.21 7.59 -10.21
N PRO A 159 -8.76 8.58 -9.50
CA PRO A 159 -10.12 8.50 -8.99
C PRO A 159 -11.06 8.41 -10.20
N ALA A 160 -11.99 7.45 -10.19
CA ALA A 160 -13.15 7.53 -11.06
C ALA A 160 -13.79 8.90 -10.79
N ALA A 161 -13.96 9.70 -11.83
CA ALA A 161 -14.56 11.02 -11.75
C ALA A 161 -15.78 10.96 -10.80
N GLN A 162 -15.79 11.87 -9.84
CA GLN A 162 -16.93 12.07 -8.97
C GLN A 162 -18.08 12.51 -9.89
N GLU A 163 -18.98 11.59 -10.23
CA GLU A 163 -20.30 12.00 -10.71
C GLU A 163 -20.96 12.69 -9.52
N ASP A 164 -21.00 14.02 -9.60
CA ASP A 164 -21.77 14.88 -8.71
C ASP A 164 -23.24 14.44 -8.78
N ILE A 165 -23.63 13.54 -7.90
CA ILE A 165 -25.03 13.34 -7.56
C ILE A 165 -25.36 14.47 -6.57
N SER A 166 -25.70 15.62 -7.13
CA SER A 166 -26.46 16.66 -6.46
C SER A 166 -27.82 16.11 -6.07
N VAL A 167 -28.10 16.03 -4.77
CA VAL A 167 -29.44 16.01 -4.18
C VAL A 167 -29.60 17.26 -3.35
#